data_AF-A0A250WYQ2-F1
#
_entry.id   AF-A0A250WYQ2-F1
#
_cell.length_a   1.000
_cell.length_b   1.000
_cell.length_c   1.000
_cell.angle_alpha   90.00
_cell.angle_beta   90.00
_cell.angle_gamma   90.00
#
_symmetry.space_group_name_H-M   'P 1'
#
loop_
_entity.id
_entity.type
_entity.pdbx_description
1 polymer ?
#
loop_
_entity_poly.entity_id
_entity_poly.type
_entity_poly.pdbx_seq_one_letter_code
_entity_poly.pdbx_strand_id
1 'polypeptide(L)'
;MLASISLIFSRITNQSLSREASEGWIDLTKLVTGGGSNKGPYDELASEIGKQVYIDIAGWHLYMRDLSANPTTKMHQALALQIGPKASQGRISESDISDVLKKIPIKAGAGKTQVTLYDLTPSMCLGDLARIAEDFQRR
;
A
#
# COMPACT_ATOMS: atom_id res chain seq x y z
N MET A 1 32.29 -23.38 -11.18
CA MET A 1 32.19 -22.00 -11.68
C MET A 1 30.88 -21.66 -12.39
N LEU A 2 30.04 -22.63 -12.79
CA LEU A 2 28.80 -22.37 -13.54
C LEU A 2 27.53 -22.13 -12.67
N ALA A 3 27.52 -22.55 -11.40
CA ALA A 3 26.37 -22.35 -10.50
C ALA A 3 26.18 -20.88 -10.07
N SER A 4 27.27 -20.10 -10.03
CA SER A 4 27.23 -18.70 -9.58
C SER A 4 26.61 -17.75 -10.60
N ILE A 5 26.63 -18.08 -11.89
CA ILE A 5 26.09 -17.22 -12.96
C ILE A 5 24.56 -17.29 -13.00
N SER A 6 23.97 -18.45 -12.72
CA SER A 6 22.51 -18.64 -12.71
C SER A 6 21.83 -17.88 -11.54
N LEU A 7 22.48 -17.83 -10.38
CA LEU A 7 22.01 -17.06 -9.21
C LEU A 7 22.06 -15.55 -9.43
N ILE A 8 23.06 -15.04 -10.16
CA ILE A 8 23.17 -13.61 -10.47
C ILE A 8 22.07 -13.20 -11.46
N PHE A 9 21.79 -14.03 -12.47
CA PHE A 9 20.77 -13.74 -13.48
C PHE A 9 19.35 -13.74 -12.90
N SER A 10 19.03 -14.67 -11.99
CA SER A 10 17.75 -14.71 -11.28
C SER A 10 17.56 -13.53 -10.31
N ARG A 11 18.64 -12.99 -9.74
CA ARG A 11 18.60 -11.83 -8.83
C ARG A 11 18.34 -10.52 -9.56
N ILE A 12 18.82 -10.39 -10.80
CA ILE A 12 18.65 -9.19 -11.64
C ILE A 12 17.19 -9.08 -12.13
N THR A 13 16.58 -10.18 -12.57
CA THR A 13 15.20 -10.19 -13.09
C THR A 13 14.15 -9.91 -12.00
N ASN A 14 14.33 -10.42 -10.78
CA ASN A 14 13.39 -10.14 -9.68
C ASN A 14 13.44 -8.66 -9.23
N GLN A 15 14.61 -8.02 -9.27
CA GLN A 15 14.73 -6.60 -8.92
C GLN A 15 14.13 -5.67 -9.99
N SER A 16 14.23 -5.99 -11.28
CA SER A 16 13.63 -5.18 -12.34
C SER A 16 12.10 -5.26 -12.33
N LEU A 17 11.54 -6.47 -12.25
CA LEU A 17 10.08 -6.69 -12.20
C LEU A 17 9.42 -6.01 -11.02
N SER A 18 10.07 -6.06 -9.85
CA SER A 18 9.53 -5.42 -8.65
C SER A 18 9.64 -3.89 -8.71
N ARG A 19 10.64 -3.34 -9.40
CA ARG A 19 10.76 -1.90 -9.63
C ARG A 19 9.63 -1.40 -10.52
N GLU A 20 9.39 -2.07 -11.65
CA GLU A 20 8.31 -1.71 -12.59
C GLU A 20 6.92 -1.83 -11.95
N ALA A 21 6.66 -2.92 -11.21
CA ALA A 21 5.42 -3.06 -10.46
C ALA A 21 5.28 -1.92 -9.43
N SER A 22 6.36 -1.60 -8.70
CA SER A 22 6.35 -0.52 -7.72
C SER A 22 6.10 0.86 -8.34
N GLU A 23 6.71 1.14 -9.47
CA GLU A 23 6.55 2.41 -10.19
C GLU A 23 5.16 2.52 -10.82
N GLY A 24 4.61 1.42 -11.34
CA GLY A 24 3.27 1.39 -11.94
C GLY A 24 2.14 1.71 -10.96
N TRP A 25 2.16 1.14 -9.74
CA TRP A 25 1.13 1.49 -8.75
C TRP A 25 1.33 2.89 -8.16
N ILE A 26 2.56 3.40 -8.12
CA ILE A 26 2.88 4.75 -7.66
C ILE A 26 2.44 5.80 -8.70
N ASP A 27 2.54 5.53 -10.00
CA ASP A 27 2.16 6.50 -11.03
C ASP A 27 0.65 6.79 -11.05
N LEU A 28 -0.17 5.79 -10.69
CA LEU A 28 -1.60 5.97 -10.44
C LEU A 28 -1.88 6.99 -9.32
N THR A 29 -1.01 7.07 -8.31
CA THR A 29 -1.14 8.08 -7.24
C THR A 29 -0.74 9.47 -7.72
N LYS A 30 0.23 9.59 -8.63
CA LYS A 30 0.63 10.89 -9.22
C LYS A 30 -0.48 11.50 -10.06
N LEU A 31 -1.17 10.68 -10.85
CA LEU A 31 -2.29 11.09 -11.70
C LEU A 31 -3.41 11.79 -10.89
N VAL A 32 -3.66 11.32 -9.67
CA VAL A 32 -4.73 11.86 -8.81
C VAL A 32 -4.24 12.97 -7.87
N THR A 33 -2.94 13.05 -7.57
CA THR A 33 -2.35 14.16 -6.79
C THR A 33 -1.99 15.41 -7.61
N GLY A 34 -2.32 15.46 -8.91
CA GLY A 34 -2.08 16.62 -9.78
C GLY A 34 -2.85 17.91 -9.42
N GLY A 35 -3.60 17.94 -8.32
CA GLY A 35 -4.25 19.12 -7.76
C GLY A 35 -3.68 19.48 -6.39
N GLY A 36 -2.89 20.56 -6.32
CA GLY A 36 -2.23 21.01 -5.10
C GLY A 36 -3.19 21.37 -3.96
N SER A 37 -2.71 21.14 -2.73
CA SER A 37 -3.13 21.71 -1.43
C SER A 37 -4.61 21.73 -1.04
N ASN A 38 -5.52 21.16 -1.82
CA ASN A 38 -6.90 20.92 -1.41
C ASN A 38 -7.01 19.53 -0.79
N LYS A 39 -7.77 19.43 0.31
CA LYS A 39 -8.17 18.14 0.88
C LYS A 39 -8.66 17.24 -0.25
N GLY A 40 -7.99 16.12 -0.47
CA GLY A 40 -8.40 15.17 -1.50
C GLY A 40 -9.82 14.64 -1.20
N PRO A 41 -10.54 14.12 -2.21
CA PRO A 41 -11.90 13.61 -2.03
C PRO A 41 -12.01 12.49 -0.98
N TYR A 42 -10.89 11.85 -0.63
CA TYR A 42 -10.80 10.78 0.36
C TYR A 42 -9.87 11.14 1.54
N ASP A 43 -9.70 12.43 1.86
CA ASP A 43 -8.81 12.87 2.96
C ASP A 43 -9.26 12.36 4.34
N GLU A 44 -10.57 12.29 4.57
CA GLU A 44 -11.13 11.72 5.79
C GLU A 44 -10.84 10.22 5.90
N LEU A 45 -11.07 9.48 4.81
CA LEU A 45 -10.71 8.06 4.71
C LEU A 45 -9.20 7.85 4.95
N ALA A 46 -8.35 8.70 4.35
CA ALA A 46 -6.91 8.65 4.56
C ALA A 46 -6.52 8.89 6.02
N SER A 47 -7.14 9.89 6.67
CA SER A 47 -6.89 10.22 8.07
C SER A 47 -7.19 9.03 8.99
N GLU A 48 -8.29 8.33 8.73
CA GLU A 48 -8.71 7.20 9.56
C GLU A 48 -7.83 5.96 9.35
N ILE A 49 -7.53 5.63 8.09
CA ILE A 49 -6.56 4.58 7.74
C ILE A 49 -5.20 4.85 8.41
N GLY A 50 -4.74 6.11 8.38
CA GLY A 50 -3.44 6.49 8.93
C GLY A 50 -3.31 6.35 10.45
N LYS A 51 -4.42 6.37 11.20
CA LYS A 51 -4.43 6.29 12.66
C LYS A 51 -4.64 4.87 13.19
N GLN A 52 -5.43 4.07 12.49
CA GLN A 52 -5.85 2.75 13.00
C GLN A 52 -5.03 1.60 12.41
N VAL A 53 -4.56 1.75 11.17
CA VAL A 53 -3.93 0.66 10.42
C VAL A 53 -2.41 0.77 10.55
N TYR A 54 -1.76 -0.35 10.82
CA TYR A 54 -0.31 -0.45 10.93
C TYR A 54 0.22 -1.72 10.26
N ILE A 55 1.53 -1.73 10.02
CA ILE A 55 2.27 -2.94 9.69
C ILE A 55 3.07 -3.40 10.90
N ASP A 56 3.27 -4.71 11.03
CA ASP A 56 4.15 -5.28 12.04
C ASP A 56 5.48 -5.70 11.40
N ILE A 57 6.58 -5.16 11.92
CA ILE A 57 7.92 -5.61 11.56
C ILE A 57 8.70 -5.84 12.85
N ALA A 58 9.01 -7.10 13.14
CA ALA A 58 9.79 -7.49 14.32
C ALA A 58 9.20 -6.93 15.64
N GLY A 59 7.87 -6.88 15.75
CA GLY A 59 7.14 -6.37 16.92
C GLY A 59 6.99 -4.85 16.96
N TRP A 60 7.42 -4.14 15.91
CA TRP A 60 7.17 -2.71 15.76
C TRP A 60 5.87 -2.47 15.01
N HIS A 61 4.97 -1.72 15.62
CA HIS A 61 3.74 -1.24 15.00
C HIS A 61 4.01 0.08 14.27
N LEU A 62 4.21 0.00 12.96
CA LEU A 62 4.45 1.18 12.11
C LEU A 62 3.14 1.57 11.42
N TYR A 63 2.57 2.71 11.81
CA TYR A 63 1.28 3.16 11.29
C TYR A 63 1.38 3.62 9.83
N MET A 64 0.30 3.47 9.07
CA MET A 64 0.22 3.87 7.66
C MET A 64 0.47 5.38 7.43
N ARG A 65 0.37 6.20 8.50
CA ARG A 65 0.76 7.62 8.47
C ARG A 65 2.27 7.85 8.38
N ASP A 66 3.05 6.96 8.98
CA ASP A 66 4.50 7.08 9.08
C ASP A 66 5.19 6.46 7.86
N LEU A 67 4.52 5.52 7.19
CA LEU A 67 4.97 4.92 5.95
C LEU A 67 4.82 5.90 4.77
N SER A 68 5.87 5.98 3.96
CA SER A 68 5.87 6.73 2.70
C SER A 68 5.72 5.75 1.54
N ALA A 69 4.71 5.95 0.69
CA ALA A 69 4.53 5.20 -0.55
C ALA A 69 5.50 5.69 -1.64
N ASN A 70 5.68 7.01 -1.70
CA ASN A 70 6.66 7.67 -2.53
C ASN A 70 7.28 8.85 -1.73
N PRO A 71 8.32 9.55 -2.23
CA PRO A 71 8.96 10.65 -1.51
C PRO A 71 8.02 11.81 -1.10
N THR A 72 6.85 11.92 -1.73
CA THR A 72 5.91 13.04 -1.59
C THR A 72 4.56 12.60 -0.99
N THR A 73 4.20 11.32 -1.06
CA THR A 73 2.89 10.78 -0.70
C THR A 73 3.03 9.71 0.37
N LYS A 74 2.21 9.85 1.41
CA LYS A 74 2.14 8.90 2.51
C LYS A 74 1.27 7.70 2.15
N MET A 75 1.53 6.56 2.79
CA MET A 75 0.87 5.29 2.46
C MET A 75 -0.64 5.35 2.66
N HIS A 76 -1.10 5.90 3.79
CA HIS A 76 -2.54 6.08 4.06
C HIS A 76 -3.27 6.90 2.97
N GLN A 77 -2.64 7.94 2.43
CA GLN A 77 -3.21 8.73 1.33
C GLN A 77 -3.31 7.89 0.06
N ALA A 78 -2.25 7.16 -0.30
CA ALA A 78 -2.24 6.27 -1.46
C ALA A 78 -3.31 5.17 -1.34
N LEU A 79 -3.47 4.56 -0.15
CA LEU A 79 -4.48 3.54 0.11
C LEU A 79 -5.90 4.11 -0.01
N ALA A 80 -6.16 5.28 0.59
CA ALA A 80 -7.48 5.92 0.49
C ALA A 80 -7.87 6.24 -0.96
N LEU A 81 -6.90 6.60 -1.81
CA LEU A 81 -7.14 6.84 -3.23
C LEU A 81 -7.48 5.57 -4.01
N GLN A 82 -6.92 4.43 -3.64
CA GLN A 82 -7.23 3.15 -4.29
C GLN A 82 -8.53 2.52 -3.77
N ILE A 83 -8.77 2.62 -2.47
CA ILE A 83 -9.93 2.03 -1.78
C ILE A 83 -11.16 2.93 -1.95
N GLY A 84 -10.99 4.25 -1.91
CA GLY A 84 -12.05 5.26 -1.93
C GLY A 84 -13.08 5.06 -3.04
N PRO A 85 -12.70 4.92 -4.32
CA PRO A 85 -13.66 4.70 -5.41
C PRO A 85 -14.51 3.44 -5.24
N LYS A 86 -13.94 2.35 -4.70
CA LYS A 86 -14.66 1.10 -4.42
C LYS A 86 -15.56 1.25 -3.19
N ALA A 87 -15.07 1.93 -2.16
CA ALA A 87 -15.80 2.23 -0.93
C ALA A 87 -17.04 3.08 -1.23
N SER A 88 -16.92 4.15 -2.02
CA SER A 88 -18.05 5.00 -2.43
C SER A 88 -19.11 4.27 -3.25
N GLN A 89 -18.78 3.13 -3.87
CA GLN A 89 -19.73 2.28 -4.59
C GLN A 89 -20.40 1.22 -3.69
N GLY A 90 -20.04 1.12 -2.41
CA GLY A 90 -20.61 0.16 -1.46
C GLY A 90 -20.29 -1.30 -1.78
N ARG A 91 -19.20 -1.56 -2.51
CA ARG A 91 -18.83 -2.90 -3.02
C ARG A 91 -17.51 -3.42 -2.45
N ILE A 92 -17.03 -2.84 -1.35
CA ILE A 92 -15.72 -3.20 -0.82
C ILE A 92 -15.84 -4.33 0.21
N SER A 93 -15.16 -5.44 -0.08
CA SER A 93 -15.03 -6.57 0.84
C SER A 93 -13.60 -6.65 1.41
N GLU A 94 -13.42 -7.41 2.48
CA GLU A 94 -12.07 -7.72 3.01
C GLU A 94 -11.18 -8.41 1.97
N SER A 95 -11.78 -9.22 1.08
CA SER A 95 -11.06 -9.85 -0.03
C SER A 95 -10.56 -8.83 -1.06
N ASP A 96 -11.36 -7.80 -1.38
CA ASP A 96 -10.94 -6.70 -2.25
C ASP A 96 -9.77 -5.92 -1.65
N ILE A 97 -9.82 -5.67 -0.35
CA ILE A 97 -8.75 -4.96 0.39
C ILE A 97 -7.48 -5.79 0.36
N SER A 98 -7.60 -7.09 0.65
CA SER A 98 -6.48 -8.03 0.57
C SER A 98 -5.82 -8.03 -0.81
N ASP A 99 -6.62 -8.01 -1.88
CA ASP A 99 -6.14 -7.98 -3.26
C ASP A 99 -5.47 -6.65 -3.64
N VAL A 100 -5.92 -5.52 -3.07
CA VAL A 100 -5.24 -4.22 -3.21
C VAL A 100 -3.89 -4.26 -2.50
N LEU A 101 -3.84 -4.72 -1.25
CA LEU A 101 -2.61 -4.76 -0.45
C LEU A 101 -1.54 -5.70 -1.04
N LYS A 102 -1.95 -6.83 -1.63
CA LYS A 102 -1.02 -7.77 -2.30
C LYS A 102 -0.31 -7.15 -3.50
N LYS A 103 -0.92 -6.15 -4.15
CA LYS A 103 -0.33 -5.46 -5.32
C LYS A 103 0.70 -4.40 -4.94
N ILE A 104 0.82 -4.09 -3.65
CA ILE A 104 1.69 -3.02 -3.16
C ILE A 104 2.99 -3.65 -2.60
N PRO A 105 4.08 -3.69 -3.37
CA PRO A 105 5.38 -4.13 -2.86
C PRO A 105 5.99 -3.09 -1.91
N ILE A 106 6.47 -3.55 -0.75
CA ILE A 106 7.18 -2.76 0.25
C ILE A 106 8.64 -3.22 0.31
N LYS A 107 9.56 -2.26 0.17
CA LYS A 107 11.00 -2.49 0.27
C LYS A 107 11.41 -2.52 1.73
N ALA A 108 11.97 -3.64 2.19
CA ALA A 108 12.49 -3.83 3.54
C ALA A 108 14.04 -3.94 3.52
N GLY A 109 14.67 -3.57 4.65
CA GLY A 109 16.13 -3.68 4.82
C GLY A 109 16.93 -2.88 3.80
N ALA A 110 16.51 -1.64 3.51
CA ALA A 110 17.09 -0.77 2.47
C ALA A 110 17.04 -1.37 1.04
N GLY A 111 15.96 -2.11 0.74
CA GLY A 111 15.72 -2.69 -0.59
C GLY A 111 16.39 -4.04 -0.83
N LYS A 112 16.93 -4.67 0.22
CA LYS A 112 17.48 -6.04 0.15
C LYS A 112 16.39 -7.09 -0.09
N THR A 113 15.21 -6.85 0.47
CA THR A 113 14.03 -7.71 0.34
C THR A 113 12.83 -6.86 -0.03
N GLN A 114 11.89 -7.47 -0.76
CA GLN A 114 10.58 -6.91 -1.02
C GLN A 114 9.53 -7.88 -0.48
N VAL A 115 8.57 -7.33 0.24
CA VAL A 115 7.46 -8.04 0.86
C VAL A 115 6.19 -7.29 0.49
N THR A 116 5.06 -7.98 0.30
CA THR A 116 3.82 -7.26 -0.01
C THR A 116 3.32 -6.53 1.22
N LEU A 117 2.59 -5.42 1.03
CA LEU A 117 1.98 -4.72 2.15
C LEU A 117 1.00 -5.64 2.90
N TYR A 118 0.34 -6.56 2.18
CA TYR A 118 -0.50 -7.60 2.77
C TYR A 118 0.25 -8.47 3.78
N ASP A 119 1.42 -9.00 3.43
CA ASP A 119 2.18 -9.89 4.31
C ASP A 119 2.71 -9.19 5.58
N LEU A 120 2.84 -7.86 5.54
CA LEU A 120 3.26 -7.04 6.67
C LEU A 120 2.09 -6.52 7.52
N THR A 121 0.86 -6.61 7.00
CA THR A 121 -0.33 -6.08 7.67
C THR A 121 -0.96 -7.19 8.53
N PRO A 122 -1.15 -6.98 9.85
CA PRO A 122 -1.85 -7.95 10.68
C PRO A 122 -3.29 -8.18 10.21
N SER A 123 -3.79 -9.40 10.39
CA SER A 123 -5.15 -9.77 9.97
C SER A 123 -6.24 -8.90 10.59
N MET A 124 -6.07 -8.47 11.85
CA MET A 124 -6.99 -7.54 12.52
C MET A 124 -7.13 -6.22 11.74
N CYS A 125 -6.03 -5.68 11.23
CA CYS A 125 -6.02 -4.43 10.48
C CYS A 125 -6.73 -4.54 9.12
N LEU A 126 -6.87 -5.75 8.55
CA LEU A 126 -7.67 -5.97 7.33
C LEU A 126 -9.17 -5.78 7.60
N GLY A 127 -9.65 -6.32 8.71
CA GLY A 127 -11.02 -6.10 9.19
C GLY A 127 -11.28 -4.63 9.53
N ASP A 128 -10.31 -3.97 10.18
CA ASP A 128 -10.40 -2.54 10.47
C ASP A 128 -10.46 -1.70 9.19
N LEU A 129 -9.67 -2.02 8.17
CA LEU A 129 -9.74 -1.37 6.86
C LEU A 129 -11.11 -1.52 6.20
N ALA A 130 -11.71 -2.71 6.25
CA ALA A 130 -13.04 -2.95 5.70
C ALA A 130 -14.08 -2.11 6.42
N ARG A 131 -14.03 -2.09 7.76
CA ARG A 131 -14.94 -1.30 8.59
C ARG A 131 -14.79 0.20 8.35
N ILE A 132 -13.57 0.71 8.27
CA ILE A 132 -13.29 2.12 7.96
C ILE A 132 -13.87 2.51 6.60
N ALA A 133 -13.74 1.63 5.60
CA ALA A 133 -14.28 1.87 4.27
C ALA A 133 -15.82 1.85 4.23
N GLU A 134 -16.45 0.94 4.98
CA GLU A 134 -17.91 0.93 5.17
C GLU A 134 -18.41 2.18 5.90
N ASP A 135 -17.73 2.59 6.97
CA ASP A 135 -18.08 3.79 7.75
C ASP A 135 -17.95 5.06 6.91
N PHE A 136 -16.95 5.13 6.01
CA PHE A 136 -16.82 6.21 5.05
C PHE A 136 -17.99 6.26 4.05
N GLN A 137 -18.51 5.11 3.61
CA GLN A 137 -19.65 5.05 2.68
C GLN A 137 -20.98 5.44 3.33
N ARG A 138 -21.09 5.32 4.66
CA ARG A 138 -22.30 5.70 5.43
C ARG A 138 -22.37 7.20 5.73
N ARG A 139 -21.27 7.93 5.59
CA ARG A 139 -21.19 9.37 5.81
C ARG A 139 -21.55 10.12 4.53
#